data_AF-A0A6S7JLW5-F1
#
_entry.id   AF-A0A6S7JLW5-F1
#
_cell.length_a   1.000
_cell.length_b   1.000
_cell.length_c   1.000
_cell.angle_alpha   90.00
_cell.angle_beta   90.00
_cell.angle_gamma   90.00
#
_symmetry.space_group_name_H-M   'P 1'
#
loop_
_entity.id
_entity.type
_entity.pdbx_description
1 polymer ?
#
loop_
_entity_poly.entity_id
_entity_poly.type
_entity_poly.pdbx_seq_one_letter_code
_entity_poly.pdbx_strand_id
1 'polypeptide(L)'
;MTTGSMRDYMDGEDIKPPSESEREERNLVVLTWRTRLCYGVGHVLNDLCANVWFSYLLVYMQYVVRLSPVTAGSLLLVGQVADALSTPVVGIESDRTGYYKYGRRKLWHLLGITCVSLSFPFIFVKCLGCENSSEYALVIYYVPFIVVFQFGWAATQISHLSLIPELSECKIEKVTLNAIR
;
A
#
# COMPACT_ATOMS: atom_id res chain seq x y z
N MET A 1 -75.81 6.61 16.84
CA MET A 1 -75.14 6.36 15.54
C MET A 1 -74.02 7.40 15.38
N THR A 2 -72.81 6.94 15.69
CA THR A 2 -71.48 7.38 15.22
C THR A 2 -71.20 8.87 14.97
N THR A 3 -70.66 9.52 15.99
CA THR A 3 -69.61 10.55 15.85
C THR A 3 -68.24 9.86 15.92
N GLY A 4 -67.70 9.44 14.77
CA GLY A 4 -66.35 8.91 14.64
C GLY A 4 -65.41 9.99 14.11
N SER A 5 -64.57 10.50 15.00
CA SER A 5 -63.65 11.62 14.81
C SER A 5 -62.59 11.32 13.74
N MET A 6 -62.22 12.34 12.99
CA MET A 6 -61.07 12.46 12.09
C MET A 6 -59.76 12.45 12.91
N ARG A 7 -59.53 11.39 13.70
CA ARG A 7 -58.40 11.20 14.64
C ARG A 7 -57.69 9.85 14.49
N ASP A 8 -58.07 9.04 13.52
CA ASP A 8 -57.49 7.69 13.32
C ASP A 8 -56.49 7.64 12.15
N TYR A 9 -55.82 8.75 11.83
CA TYR A 9 -54.79 8.81 10.76
C TYR A 9 -53.45 9.39 11.22
N MET A 10 -53.20 9.42 12.53
CA MET A 10 -51.93 9.87 13.12
C MET A 10 -51.45 8.86 14.17
N ASP A 11 -51.53 7.57 13.85
CA ASP A 11 -50.93 6.51 14.68
C ASP A 11 -49.74 5.89 13.94
N GLY A 12 -48.56 6.26 14.44
CA GLY A 12 -47.40 5.38 14.57
C GLY A 12 -46.95 4.63 13.32
N GLU A 13 -46.21 5.31 12.44
CA GLU A 13 -45.03 4.64 11.91
C GLU A 13 -44.07 4.44 13.10
N ASP A 14 -44.15 3.28 13.73
CA ASP A 14 -43.10 2.77 14.59
C ASP A 14 -41.81 2.79 13.77
N ILE A 15 -40.98 3.82 13.98
CA ILE A 15 -39.62 3.87 13.48
C ILE A 15 -38.88 2.74 14.21
N LYS A 16 -38.95 1.54 13.63
CA LYS A 16 -38.23 0.37 14.10
C LYS A 16 -36.76 0.77 14.21
N PRO A 17 -36.10 0.54 15.36
CA PRO A 17 -34.69 0.84 15.47
C PRO A 17 -33.96 0.11 14.33
N PRO A 18 -33.06 0.79 13.62
CA PRO A 18 -32.40 0.22 12.45
C PRO A 18 -31.79 -1.12 12.83
N SER A 19 -32.04 -2.13 11.98
CA SER A 19 -31.48 -3.48 12.12
C SER A 19 -29.96 -3.43 12.24
N GLU A 20 -29.34 -4.42 12.90
CA GLU A 20 -27.87 -4.47 13.04
C GLU A 20 -27.17 -4.34 11.68
N SER A 21 -27.74 -4.91 10.61
CA SER A 21 -27.26 -4.74 9.22
C SER A 21 -27.36 -3.30 8.71
N GLU A 22 -28.44 -2.56 9.01
CA GLU A 22 -28.58 -1.14 8.63
C GLU A 22 -27.69 -0.23 9.49
N ARG A 23 -27.29 -0.68 10.67
CA ARG A 23 -26.35 0.03 11.55
C ARG A 23 -24.90 -0.19 11.12
N GLU A 24 -24.57 -1.39 10.64
CA GLU A 24 -23.32 -1.69 9.92
C GLU A 24 -23.24 -0.91 8.61
N GLU A 25 -24.32 -0.85 7.83
CA GLU A 25 -24.39 -0.10 6.57
C GLU A 25 -24.27 1.43 6.79
N ARG A 26 -24.78 1.96 7.92
CA ARG A 26 -24.61 3.37 8.30
C ARG A 26 -23.21 3.70 8.83
N ASN A 27 -22.48 2.69 9.30
CA ASN A 27 -21.06 2.78 9.67
C ASN A 27 -20.13 2.49 8.49
N LEU A 28 -20.65 2.17 7.29
CA LEU A 28 -19.89 2.23 6.05
C LEU A 28 -19.40 3.66 5.89
N VAL A 29 -18.13 3.88 6.19
CA VAL A 29 -17.43 5.12 5.88
C VAL A 29 -17.44 5.26 4.37
N VAL A 30 -18.45 5.92 3.82
CA VAL A 30 -18.56 6.18 2.38
C VAL A 30 -17.38 7.08 2.00
N LEU A 31 -16.30 6.46 1.53
CA LEU A 31 -15.10 7.18 1.14
C LEU A 31 -15.45 8.17 0.03
N THR A 32 -15.06 9.43 0.25
CA THR A 32 -15.19 10.49 -0.75
C THR A 32 -14.61 10.02 -2.09
N TRP A 33 -15.25 10.38 -3.20
CA TRP A 33 -14.76 10.09 -4.57
C TRP A 33 -13.27 10.41 -4.77
N ARG A 34 -12.80 11.51 -4.17
CA ARG A 34 -11.38 11.92 -4.17
C ARG A 34 -10.48 10.85 -3.53
N THR A 35 -10.89 10.29 -2.40
CA THR A 35 -10.11 9.27 -1.70
C THR A 35 -10.08 7.96 -2.47
N ARG A 36 -11.16 7.60 -3.17
CA ARG A 36 -11.19 6.45 -4.08
C ARG A 36 -10.21 6.61 -5.24
N LEU A 37 -10.17 7.80 -5.85
CA LEU A 37 -9.19 8.13 -6.89
C LEU A 37 -7.74 8.10 -6.37
N CYS A 38 -7.47 8.72 -5.22
CA CYS A 38 -6.12 8.70 -4.62
C CYS A 38 -5.67 7.28 -4.28
N TYR A 39 -6.58 6.43 -3.79
CA TYR A 39 -6.30 5.02 -3.52
C TYR A 39 -5.97 4.25 -4.81
N GLY A 40 -6.79 4.38 -5.85
CA GLY A 40 -6.56 3.72 -7.14
C GLY A 40 -5.25 4.16 -7.79
N VAL A 41 -4.97 5.47 -7.82
CA VAL A 41 -3.70 6.01 -8.37
C VAL A 41 -2.50 5.50 -7.58
N GLY A 42 -2.59 5.46 -6.24
CA GLY A 42 -1.53 4.92 -5.40
C GLY A 42 -1.25 3.44 -5.66
N HIS A 43 -2.31 2.63 -5.86
CA HIS A 43 -2.16 1.22 -6.19
C HIS A 43 -1.49 1.03 -7.56
N VAL A 44 -1.95 1.74 -8.59
CA VAL A 44 -1.36 1.68 -9.94
C VAL A 44 0.11 2.09 -9.89
N LEU A 45 0.46 3.13 -9.14
CA LEU A 45 1.84 3.57 -8.97
C LEU A 45 2.70 2.49 -8.31
N ASN A 46 2.21 1.86 -7.24
CA ASN A 46 2.91 0.79 -6.53
C ASN A 46 3.16 -0.43 -7.45
N ASP A 47 2.17 -0.83 -8.24
CA ASP A 47 2.28 -1.97 -9.17
C ASP A 47 3.22 -1.65 -10.34
N LEU A 48 3.20 -0.41 -10.85
CA LEU A 48 4.14 0.04 -11.86
C LEU A 48 5.59 0.02 -11.33
N CYS A 49 5.82 0.53 -10.11
CA CYS A 49 7.14 0.49 -9.48
C CYS A 49 7.65 -0.95 -9.34
N ALA A 50 6.79 -1.88 -8.91
CA ALA A 50 7.12 -3.30 -8.80
C ALA A 50 7.52 -3.90 -10.16
N ASN A 51 6.72 -3.64 -11.19
CA ASN A 51 6.96 -4.15 -12.53
C ASN A 51 8.30 -3.65 -13.09
N VAL A 52 8.59 -2.36 -12.90
CA VAL A 52 9.87 -1.76 -13.32
C VAL A 52 11.04 -2.35 -12.53
N TRP A 53 10.88 -2.58 -11.22
CA TRP A 53 11.90 -3.23 -10.40
C TRP A 53 12.25 -4.64 -10.92
N PHE A 54 11.25 -5.51 -11.12
CA PHE A 54 11.49 -6.90 -11.54
C PHE A 54 11.98 -7.03 -12.98
N SER A 55 11.50 -6.18 -13.90
CA SER A 55 11.78 -6.32 -15.33
C SER A 55 12.92 -5.43 -15.83
N TYR A 56 13.05 -4.20 -15.31
CA TYR A 56 13.90 -3.17 -15.90
C TYR A 56 15.14 -2.84 -15.07
N LEU A 57 15.16 -3.09 -13.75
CA LEU A 57 16.30 -2.73 -12.90
C LEU A 57 17.63 -3.28 -13.43
N LEU A 58 17.68 -4.58 -13.76
CA LEU A 58 18.91 -5.22 -14.22
C LEU A 58 19.39 -4.61 -15.56
N VAL A 59 18.45 -4.38 -16.48
CA VAL A 59 18.71 -3.74 -17.78
C VAL A 59 19.23 -2.32 -17.58
N TYR A 60 18.63 -1.56 -16.68
CA TYR A 60 19.06 -0.20 -16.35
C TYR A 60 20.48 -0.18 -15.78
N MET A 61 20.78 -1.04 -14.81
CA MET A 61 22.11 -1.12 -14.19
C MET A 61 23.19 -1.50 -15.21
N GLN A 62 22.90 -2.42 -16.12
CA GLN A 62 23.88 -2.88 -17.11
C GLN A 62 24.06 -1.91 -18.29
N TYR A 63 22.97 -1.40 -18.87
CA TYR A 63 23.03 -0.65 -20.13
C TYR A 63 23.03 0.87 -19.95
N VAL A 64 22.36 1.37 -18.91
CA VAL A 64 22.25 2.82 -18.66
C VAL A 64 23.33 3.30 -17.70
N VAL A 65 23.53 2.58 -16.58
CA VAL A 65 24.59 2.87 -15.60
C VAL A 65 25.95 2.32 -16.05
N ARG A 66 25.96 1.35 -16.98
CA ARG A 66 27.17 0.72 -17.53
C ARG A 66 27.96 -0.12 -16.53
N LEU A 67 27.27 -0.74 -15.55
CA LEU A 67 27.91 -1.68 -14.62
C LEU A 67 28.20 -3.02 -15.30
N SER A 68 29.27 -3.69 -14.87
CA SER A 68 29.51 -5.08 -15.25
C SER A 68 28.33 -5.99 -14.86
N PRO A 69 28.07 -7.08 -15.62
CA PRO A 69 26.94 -7.98 -15.34
C PRO A 69 26.96 -8.57 -13.93
N VAL A 70 28.15 -8.84 -13.40
CA VAL A 70 28.35 -9.37 -12.05
C VAL A 70 27.93 -8.33 -11.00
N THR A 71 28.35 -7.08 -11.17
CA THR A 71 27.99 -5.98 -10.26
C THR A 71 26.49 -5.62 -10.34
N ALA A 72 25.91 -5.61 -11.55
CA ALA A 72 24.47 -5.39 -11.70
C ALA A 72 23.64 -6.52 -11.06
N GLY A 73 24.06 -7.77 -11.25
CA GLY A 73 23.44 -8.94 -10.63
C GLY A 73 23.60 -8.95 -9.12
N SER A 74 24.74 -8.49 -8.58
CA SER A 74 24.94 -8.41 -7.13
C SER A 74 24.05 -7.35 -6.48
N LEU A 75 23.81 -6.20 -7.12
CA LEU A 75 22.84 -5.21 -6.66
C LEU A 75 21.41 -5.76 -6.60
N LEU A 76 21.00 -6.52 -7.62
CA LEU A 76 19.72 -7.23 -7.61
C LEU A 76 19.65 -8.22 -6.45
N LEU A 77 20.71 -9.01 -6.23
CA LEU A 77 20.80 -9.98 -5.14
C LEU A 77 20.72 -9.32 -3.76
N VAL A 78 21.40 -8.19 -3.56
CA VAL A 78 21.26 -7.38 -2.34
C VAL A 78 19.81 -7.00 -2.10
N GLY A 79 19.08 -6.62 -3.17
CA GLY A 79 17.65 -6.35 -3.08
C GLY A 79 16.85 -7.57 -2.60
N GLN A 80 17.09 -8.75 -3.16
CA GLN A 80 16.41 -9.99 -2.74
C GLN A 80 16.68 -10.34 -1.28
N VAL A 81 17.93 -10.19 -0.83
CA VAL A 81 18.30 -10.42 0.58
C VAL A 81 17.62 -9.42 1.50
N ALA A 82 17.61 -8.14 1.12
CA ALA A 82 16.95 -7.08 1.89
C ALA A 82 15.44 -7.35 2.04
N ASP A 83 14.77 -7.81 0.98
CA ASP A 83 13.35 -8.17 1.02
C ASP A 83 13.08 -9.40 1.90
N ALA A 84 13.92 -10.44 1.77
CA ALA A 84 13.83 -11.64 2.59
C ALA A 84 13.99 -11.36 4.09
N LEU A 85 14.81 -10.36 4.45
CA LEU A 85 14.97 -9.91 5.84
C LEU A 85 13.87 -8.95 6.29
N SER A 86 13.44 -8.04 5.41
CA SER A 86 12.44 -7.02 5.74
C SER A 86 11.06 -7.62 5.93
N THR A 87 10.71 -8.65 5.16
CA THR A 87 9.40 -9.32 5.22
C THR A 87 9.05 -9.84 6.63
N PRO A 88 9.88 -10.67 7.31
CA PRO A 88 9.56 -11.14 8.66
C PRO A 88 9.62 -10.01 9.70
N VAL A 89 10.56 -9.07 9.57
CA VAL A 89 10.69 -7.92 10.48
C VAL A 89 9.42 -7.08 10.46
N VAL A 90 8.96 -6.69 9.26
CA VAL A 90 7.75 -5.91 9.11
C VAL A 90 6.51 -6.73 9.47
N GLY A 91 6.46 -8.02 9.16
CA GLY A 91 5.38 -8.90 9.60
C GLY A 91 5.19 -8.87 11.12
N ILE A 92 6.25 -9.13 11.88
CA ILE A 92 6.19 -9.17 13.34
C ILE A 92 5.90 -7.79 13.94
N GLU A 93 6.58 -6.74 13.45
CA GLU A 93 6.43 -5.40 14.00
C GLU A 93 5.09 -4.76 13.62
N SER A 94 4.58 -5.02 12.41
CA SER A 94 3.26 -4.54 12.00
C SER A 94 2.16 -5.16 12.84
N ASP A 95 2.29 -6.41 13.27
CA ASP A 95 1.34 -7.07 14.16
C ASP A 95 1.41 -6.56 15.61
N ARG A 96 2.58 -6.12 16.09
CA ARG A 96 2.77 -5.62 17.47
C ARG A 96 2.40 -4.14 17.63
N THR A 97 2.69 -3.31 16.62
CA THR A 97 2.63 -1.84 16.74
C THR A 97 1.19 -1.33 16.82
N GLY A 98 0.65 -1.08 18.02
CA GLY A 98 -0.71 -0.56 18.22
C GLY A 98 -0.73 0.95 18.48
N TYR A 99 -0.49 1.79 17.46
CA TYR A 99 -0.65 3.24 17.64
C TYR A 99 -2.12 3.67 17.48
N TYR A 100 -2.69 4.13 18.60
CA TYR A 100 -4.12 4.30 18.89
C TYR A 100 -4.91 5.32 18.03
N LYS A 101 -4.29 6.05 17.08
CA LYS A 101 -4.96 7.14 16.34
C LYS A 101 -5.20 6.92 14.83
N TYR A 102 -4.35 6.16 14.13
CA TYR A 102 -4.44 6.01 12.67
C TYR A 102 -4.69 4.57 12.18
N GLY A 103 -4.81 3.61 13.12
CA GLY A 103 -4.95 2.19 12.80
C GLY A 103 -3.59 1.57 12.45
N ARG A 104 -3.25 0.49 13.16
CA ARG A 104 -1.99 -0.26 13.06
C ARG A 104 -1.57 -0.52 11.60
N ARG A 105 -2.49 -1.03 10.78
CA ARG A 105 -2.20 -1.44 9.39
C ARG A 105 -2.08 -0.29 8.40
N LYS A 106 -2.85 0.80 8.59
CA LYS A 106 -2.75 1.99 7.73
C LYS A 106 -1.42 2.73 7.93
N LEU A 107 -0.90 2.76 9.15
CA LEU A 107 0.39 3.39 9.45
C LEU A 107 1.55 2.70 8.72
N TRP A 108 1.64 1.38 8.81
CA TRP A 108 2.68 0.61 8.13
C TRP A 108 2.57 0.67 6.61
N HIS A 109 1.35 0.72 6.08
CA HIS A 109 1.13 0.94 4.65
C HIS A 109 1.60 2.33 4.20
N LEU A 110 1.26 3.39 4.94
CA LEU A 110 1.70 4.76 4.63
C LEU A 110 3.22 4.91 4.75
N LEU A 111 3.83 4.28 5.75
CA LEU A 111 5.28 4.24 5.90
C LEU A 111 5.93 3.57 4.68
N GLY A 112 5.41 2.40 4.28
CA GLY A 112 5.90 1.67 3.10
C GLY A 112 5.83 2.50 1.81
N ILE A 113 4.67 3.12 1.53
CA ILE A 113 4.49 3.97 0.34
C ILE A 113 5.46 5.16 0.36
N THR A 114 5.66 5.78 1.52
CA THR A 114 6.57 6.91 1.68
C THR A 114 8.01 6.47 1.40
N CYS A 115 8.44 5.34 1.95
CA CYS A 115 9.77 4.77 1.68
C CYS A 115 9.96 4.46 0.19
N VAL A 116 8.99 3.81 -0.47
CA VAL A 116 9.04 3.50 -1.90
C VAL A 116 9.11 4.78 -2.74
N SER A 117 8.25 5.76 -2.46
CA SER A 117 8.18 7.01 -3.22
C SER A 117 9.47 7.83 -3.12
N LEU A 118 10.13 7.79 -1.97
CA LEU A 118 11.38 8.51 -1.73
C LEU A 118 12.60 7.79 -2.28
N SER A 119 12.64 6.46 -2.31
CA SER A 119 13.83 5.72 -2.78
C SER A 119 13.79 5.42 -4.28
N PHE A 120 12.63 5.10 -4.83
CA PHE A 120 12.49 4.62 -6.20
C PHE A 120 13.04 5.58 -7.26
N PRO A 121 12.79 6.90 -7.23
CA PRO A 121 13.38 7.82 -8.20
C PRO A 121 14.91 7.83 -8.16
N PHE A 122 15.52 7.71 -6.97
CA PHE A 122 16.98 7.75 -6.81
C PHE A 122 17.67 6.49 -7.34
N ILE A 123 16.96 5.37 -7.45
CA ILE A 123 17.48 4.15 -8.09
C ILE A 123 17.64 4.35 -9.60
N PHE A 124 16.79 5.18 -10.22
CA PHE A 124 16.76 5.41 -11.67
C PHE A 124 17.34 6.76 -12.10
N VAL A 125 17.81 7.58 -11.15
CA VAL A 125 18.62 8.77 -11.43
C VAL A 125 20.09 8.38 -11.41
N LYS A 126 20.80 8.67 -12.50
CA LYS A 126 22.26 8.49 -12.53
C LYS A 126 22.90 9.32 -11.42
N CYS A 127 23.87 8.74 -10.71
CA CYS A 127 24.66 9.49 -9.76
C CYS A 127 25.24 10.76 -10.41
N LEU A 128 24.88 11.91 -9.85
CA LEU A 128 25.33 13.22 -10.31
C LEU A 128 26.82 13.38 -9.96
N GLY A 129 27.67 13.49 -10.99
CA GLY A 129 29.11 13.67 -10.81
C GLY A 129 29.93 12.38 -10.68
N CYS A 130 29.34 11.19 -10.85
CA CYS A 130 30.05 9.90 -10.81
C CYS A 130 30.67 9.46 -12.16
N GLU A 131 30.87 10.37 -13.13
CA GLU A 131 31.19 10.03 -14.53
C GLU A 131 32.49 9.21 -14.70
N ASN A 132 33.44 9.33 -13.77
CA ASN A 132 34.70 8.55 -13.70
C ASN A 132 34.86 7.77 -12.37
N SER A 133 33.78 7.56 -11.62
CA SER A 133 33.85 6.84 -10.35
C SER A 133 34.00 5.34 -10.55
N SER A 134 34.64 4.66 -9.60
CA SER A 134 34.77 3.19 -9.63
C SER A 134 33.40 2.50 -9.50
N GLU A 135 33.27 1.28 -10.02
CA GLU A 135 32.05 0.47 -9.83
C GLU A 135 31.70 0.32 -8.34
N TYR A 136 32.70 0.17 -7.48
CA TYR A 136 32.50 0.07 -6.03
C TYR A 136 31.83 1.31 -5.43
N ALA A 137 32.16 2.51 -5.90
CA ALA A 137 31.52 3.74 -5.45
C ALA A 137 30.04 3.79 -5.87
N LEU A 138 29.72 3.32 -7.09
CA LEU A 138 28.34 3.20 -7.56
C LEU A 138 27.55 2.18 -6.74
N VAL A 139 28.16 1.05 -6.37
CA VAL A 139 27.52 0.05 -5.49
C VAL A 139 27.18 0.67 -4.14
N ILE A 140 28.13 1.34 -3.50
CA ILE A 140 27.91 2.01 -2.21
C ILE A 140 26.80 3.06 -2.30
N TYR A 141 26.68 3.74 -3.45
CA TYR A 141 25.61 4.72 -3.69
C TYR A 141 24.22 4.06 -3.85
N TYR A 142 24.09 3.01 -4.65
CA TYR A 142 22.78 2.41 -4.95
C TYR A 142 22.24 1.50 -3.84
N VAL A 143 23.12 0.82 -3.08
CA VAL A 143 22.71 -0.15 -2.05
C VAL A 143 21.73 0.45 -1.01
N PRO A 144 21.98 1.61 -0.39
CA PRO A 144 21.04 2.20 0.57
C PRO A 144 19.64 2.43 -0.01
N PHE A 145 19.55 2.94 -1.24
CA PHE A 145 18.25 3.17 -1.90
C PHE A 145 17.53 1.87 -2.19
N ILE A 146 18.25 0.84 -2.65
CA ILE A 146 17.72 -0.50 -2.86
C ILE A 146 17.18 -1.08 -1.54
N VAL A 147 17.93 -1.01 -0.46
CA VAL A 147 17.51 -1.55 0.85
C VAL A 147 16.25 -0.83 1.35
N VAL A 148 16.20 0.50 1.27
CA VAL A 148 15.02 1.28 1.67
C VAL A 148 13.82 0.97 0.79
N PHE A 149 14.02 0.79 -0.52
CA PHE A 149 12.97 0.38 -1.45
C PHE A 149 12.41 -1.00 -1.07
N GLN A 150 13.26 -1.99 -0.82
CA GLN A 150 12.83 -3.35 -0.46
C GLN A 150 12.12 -3.39 0.90
N PHE A 151 12.60 -2.61 1.88
CA PHE A 151 11.87 -2.44 3.14
C PHE A 151 10.49 -1.81 2.93
N GLY A 152 10.44 -0.73 2.14
CA GLY A 152 9.18 -0.06 1.81
C GLY A 152 8.20 -0.99 1.11
N TRP A 153 8.69 -1.76 0.14
CA TRP A 153 7.94 -2.78 -0.60
C TRP A 153 7.37 -3.87 0.31
N ALA A 154 8.17 -4.44 1.19
CA ALA A 154 7.71 -5.42 2.17
C ALA A 154 6.61 -4.84 3.08
N ALA A 155 6.79 -3.59 3.53
CA ALA A 155 5.81 -2.91 4.36
C ALA A 155 4.49 -2.61 3.66
N THR A 156 4.51 -2.15 2.41
CA THR A 156 3.28 -1.95 1.63
C THR A 156 2.56 -3.26 1.40
N GLN A 157 3.28 -4.30 0.98
CA GLN A 157 2.69 -5.59 0.62
C GLN A 157 2.05 -6.29 1.81
N ILE A 158 2.76 -6.41 2.94
CA ILE A 158 2.25 -7.07 4.15
C ILE A 158 1.05 -6.30 4.73
N SER A 159 1.14 -4.97 4.79
CA SER A 159 0.07 -4.13 5.32
C SER A 159 -1.17 -4.15 4.43
N HIS A 160 -1.00 -4.19 3.11
CA HIS A 160 -2.10 -4.28 2.17
C HIS A 160 -2.83 -5.63 2.28
N LEU A 161 -2.08 -6.75 2.30
CA LEU A 161 -2.67 -8.09 2.44
C LEU A 161 -3.43 -8.27 3.76
N SER A 162 -2.93 -7.67 4.85
CA SER A 162 -3.56 -7.76 6.16
C SER A 162 -4.75 -6.81 6.34
N LEU A 163 -4.83 -5.71 5.58
CA LEU A 163 -5.95 -4.77 5.61
C LEU A 163 -7.21 -5.30 4.90
N ILE A 164 -7.07 -6.13 3.86
CA ILE A 164 -8.18 -6.75 3.11
C ILE A 164 -9.17 -7.55 4.00
N PRO A 165 -8.73 -8.41 4.93
CA PRO A 165 -9.66 -9.14 5.79
C PRO A 165 -10.31 -8.27 6.88
N GLU A 166 -9.66 -7.20 7.34
CA GLU A 166 -10.15 -6.32 8.43
C GLU A 166 -11.19 -5.30 7.98
N LEU A 167 -11.10 -4.85 6.72
CA LEU A 167 -12.09 -3.96 6.12
C LEU A 167 -13.39 -4.66 5.71
N SER A 168 -13.50 -5.98 5.89
CA SER A 168 -14.65 -6.73 5.41
C SER A 168 -15.09 -7.79 6.43
N GLU A 169 -16.09 -7.42 7.21
CA GLU A 169 -17.05 -8.35 7.78
C GLU A 169 -18.13 -8.72 6.73
N CYS A 170 -18.37 -7.86 5.72
CA CYS A 170 -19.32 -8.11 4.64
C CYS A 170 -18.65 -8.57 3.33
N LYS A 171 -19.13 -9.69 2.77
CA LYS A 171 -18.53 -10.44 1.64
C LYS A 171 -18.55 -9.66 0.30
N ILE A 172 -19.47 -8.71 0.14
CA ILE A 172 -19.74 -7.99 -1.11
C ILE A 172 -18.70 -6.88 -1.36
N GLU A 173 -18.28 -6.17 -0.31
CA GLU A 173 -17.32 -5.06 -0.44
C GLU A 173 -15.89 -5.53 -0.76
N LYS A 174 -15.51 -6.73 -0.28
CA LYS A 174 -14.29 -7.46 -0.69
C LYS A 174 -14.21 -7.68 -2.21
N VAL A 175 -15.35 -7.95 -2.85
CA VAL A 175 -15.42 -8.21 -4.29
C VAL A 175 -15.32 -6.89 -5.07
N THR A 176 -15.97 -5.81 -4.60
CA THR A 176 -15.91 -4.51 -5.26
C THR A 176 -14.53 -3.86 -5.15
N LEU A 177 -13.84 -3.97 -4.00
CA LEU A 177 -12.50 -3.41 -3.83
C LEU A 177 -11.43 -4.23 -4.58
N ASN A 178 -11.54 -5.56 -4.63
CA ASN A 178 -10.66 -6.39 -5.48
C ASN A 178 -10.92 -6.18 -6.99
N ALA A 179 -12.11 -5.75 -7.38
CA ALA A 179 -12.42 -5.46 -8.79
C ALA A 179 -11.87 -4.09 -9.26
N ILE A 180 -11.43 -3.23 -8.34
CA ILE A 180 -10.82 -1.92 -8.64
C ILE A 180 -9.29 -2.00 -8.70
N ARG A 181 -8.70 -3.05 -8.12
CA ARG A 181 -7.31 -3.46 -8.35
C ARG A 181 -7.13 -3.89 -9.80
#